data_AF-W4Q0Z7-F1
#
_entry.id   AF-W4Q0Z7-F1
#
_cell.length_a   1.000
_cell.length_b   1.000
_cell.length_c   1.000
_cell.angle_alpha   90.00
_cell.angle_beta   90.00
_cell.angle_gamma   90.00
#
_symmetry.space_group_name_H-M   'P 1'
#
loop_
_entity.id
_entity.type
_entity.pdbx_description
1 polymer ?
#
loop_
_entity_poly.entity_id
_entity_poly.type
_entity_poly.pdbx_seq_one_letter_code
_entity_poly.pdbx_strand_id
1 'polypeptide(L)'
;MFYFIILFFITFLLLCFILRNQLKLTKDMNQLNQKIEQFTAHSSASHQYFEKKLLEEKRAHVLLLTYEVREAVAKQQSVIHASAIEHTPRHHNLSSSELSAVCSAEEAIILHKFWTAYQDYLQTHWLTKDGKIKTVFRGKPEEVETELGFLHHSSKMLVQQFDQWLTQLNSFS
;
A
#
# COMPACT_ATOMS: atom_id res chain seq x y z
N MET A 1 -17.95 79.49 -22.27
CA MET A 1 -18.31 78.78 -21.02
C MET A 1 -19.15 77.53 -21.25
N PHE A 2 -20.24 77.57 -22.03
CA PHE A 2 -21.16 76.42 -22.20
C PHE A 2 -20.48 75.13 -22.73
N TYR A 3 -19.59 75.24 -23.73
CA TYR A 3 -18.84 74.09 -24.26
C TYR A 3 -17.91 73.42 -23.22
N PHE A 4 -17.34 74.18 -22.28
CA PHE A 4 -16.51 73.61 -21.22
C PHE A 4 -17.35 72.80 -20.22
N ILE A 5 -18.59 73.22 -19.95
CA ILE A 5 -19.52 72.49 -19.08
C ILE A 5 -19.93 71.17 -19.73
N ILE A 6 -20.22 71.16 -21.03
CA ILE A 6 -20.56 69.94 -21.78
C ILE A 6 -19.38 68.97 -21.81
N LEU A 7 -18.17 69.46 -22.11
CA LEU A 7 -16.97 68.63 -22.17
C LEU A 7 -16.65 68.01 -20.80
N PHE A 8 -16.80 68.80 -19.72
CA PHE A 8 -16.67 68.30 -18.35
C PHE A 8 -17.71 67.21 -18.02
N PHE A 9 -18.96 67.38 -18.47
CA PHE A 9 -20.01 66.38 -18.23
C PHE A 9 -19.73 65.07 -18.97
N ILE A 10 -19.23 65.15 -20.20
CA ILE A 10 -18.85 63.98 -20.99
C ILE A 10 -17.67 63.24 -20.35
N THR A 11 -16.63 63.96 -19.92
CA THR A 11 -15.47 63.33 -19.26
C THR A 11 -15.87 62.73 -17.91
N PHE A 12 -16.77 63.37 -17.18
CA PHE A 12 -17.31 62.84 -15.92
C PHE A 12 -18.11 61.54 -16.14
N LEU A 13 -18.98 61.48 -17.16
CA LEU A 13 -19.71 60.26 -17.51
C LEU A 13 -18.77 59.13 -17.93
N LEU A 14 -17.72 59.45 -18.71
CA LEU A 14 -16.68 58.49 -19.10
C LEU A 14 -15.93 57.94 -17.88
N LEU A 15 -15.57 58.80 -16.93
CA LEU A 15 -14.92 58.41 -15.67
C LEU A 15 -15.81 57.48 -14.85
N CYS A 16 -17.10 57.83 -14.68
CA CYS A 16 -18.07 56.99 -13.98
C CYS A 16 -18.25 55.62 -14.67
N PHE A 17 -18.25 55.58 -15.99
CA PHE A 17 -18.34 54.34 -16.75
C PHE A 17 -17.10 53.45 -16.54
N ILE A 18 -15.90 54.02 -16.62
CA ILE A 18 -14.64 53.32 -16.37
C ILE A 18 -14.61 52.77 -14.93
N LEU A 19 -14.97 53.58 -13.94
CA LEU A 19 -15.02 53.15 -12.53
C LEU A 19 -15.99 51.99 -12.31
N ARG A 20 -17.19 52.03 -12.90
CA ARG A 20 -18.15 50.93 -12.83
C ARG A 20 -17.60 49.65 -13.45
N ASN A 21 -16.92 49.77 -14.58
CA ASN A 21 -16.36 48.61 -15.27
C ASN A 21 -15.19 47.99 -14.48
N GLN A 22 -14.33 48.83 -13.89
CA GLN A 22 -13.26 48.40 -12.99
C GLN A 22 -13.82 47.65 -11.77
N LEU A 23 -14.85 48.19 -11.12
CA LEU A 23 -15.49 47.52 -9.98
C LEU A 23 -16.09 46.16 -10.35
N LYS A 24 -16.65 46.03 -11.56
CA LYS A 24 -17.15 44.75 -12.05
C LYS A 24 -16.02 43.76 -12.31
N LEU A 25 -14.97 44.18 -13.01
CA LEU A 25 -13.77 43.36 -13.28
C LEU A 25 -13.11 42.87 -11.99
N THR A 26 -13.00 43.72 -10.96
CA THR A 26 -12.46 43.30 -9.65
C THR A 26 -13.35 42.25 -8.98
N LYS A 27 -14.68 42.39 -9.05
CA LYS A 27 -15.60 41.38 -8.52
C LYS A 27 -15.47 40.04 -9.25
N ASP A 28 -15.40 40.08 -10.58
CA ASP A 28 -15.25 38.89 -11.42
C ASP A 28 -13.89 38.20 -11.16
N MET A 29 -12.80 38.96 -11.01
CA MET A 29 -11.49 38.41 -10.60
C MET A 29 -11.54 37.78 -9.21
N ASN A 30 -12.16 38.44 -8.23
CA ASN A 30 -12.25 37.89 -6.88
C ASN A 30 -13.07 36.60 -6.85
N GLN A 31 -14.17 36.54 -7.60
CA GLN A 31 -14.96 35.31 -7.74
C GLN A 31 -14.17 34.20 -8.44
N LEU A 32 -13.37 34.53 -9.45
CA LEU A 32 -12.54 33.54 -10.14
C LEU A 32 -11.43 33.00 -9.23
N ASN A 33 -10.76 33.89 -8.47
CA ASN A 33 -9.76 33.48 -7.48
C ASN A 33 -10.36 32.58 -6.40
N GLN A 34 -11.56 32.90 -5.89
CA GLN A 34 -12.27 32.05 -4.93
C GLN A 34 -12.60 30.67 -5.52
N LYS A 35 -13.02 30.60 -6.79
CA LYS A 35 -13.27 29.31 -7.46
C LYS A 35 -11.99 28.51 -7.67
N ILE A 36 -10.87 29.17 -7.99
CA ILE A 36 -9.57 28.52 -8.11
C ILE A 36 -9.12 27.97 -6.76
N GLU A 37 -9.22 28.76 -5.68
CA GLU A 37 -8.90 28.32 -4.32
C GLU A 37 -9.77 27.15 -3.86
N GLN A 38 -11.07 27.18 -4.17
CA GLN A 38 -11.97 26.06 -3.88
C GLN A 38 -11.58 24.81 -4.68
N PHE A 39 -11.23 24.96 -5.96
CA PHE A 39 -10.81 23.85 -6.80
C PHE A 39 -9.46 23.26 -6.37
N THR A 40 -8.48 24.10 -6.01
CA THR A 40 -7.18 23.64 -5.50
C THR A 40 -7.31 22.99 -4.13
N ALA A 41 -8.11 23.56 -3.22
CA ALA A 41 -8.40 22.92 -1.93
C ALA A 41 -9.09 21.55 -2.10
N HIS A 42 -10.06 21.45 -3.01
CA HIS A 42 -10.74 20.20 -3.31
C HIS A 42 -9.80 19.18 -3.98
N SER A 43 -8.95 19.63 -4.91
CA SER A 43 -7.94 18.79 -5.57
C SER A 43 -6.90 18.26 -4.56
N SER A 44 -6.43 19.10 -3.64
CA SER A 44 -5.47 18.70 -2.61
C SER A 44 -6.10 17.70 -1.63
N ALA A 45 -7.33 17.94 -1.19
CA ALA A 45 -8.07 16.99 -0.34
C ALA A 45 -8.32 15.66 -1.07
N SER A 46 -8.69 15.69 -2.35
CA SER A 46 -8.86 14.51 -3.17
C SER A 46 -7.55 13.74 -3.37
N HIS A 47 -6.43 14.45 -3.51
CA HIS A 47 -5.12 13.83 -3.65
C HIS A 47 -4.69 13.13 -2.36
N GLN A 48 -4.83 13.80 -1.21
CA GLN A 48 -4.56 13.20 0.10
C GLN A 48 -5.44 11.97 0.37
N TYR A 49 -6.71 12.04 0.01
CA TYR A 49 -7.61 10.89 0.11
C TYR A 49 -7.12 9.71 -0.75
N PHE A 50 -6.71 9.98 -2.00
CA PHE A 50 -6.19 8.96 -2.89
C PHE A 50 -4.89 8.35 -2.38
N GLU A 51 -3.96 9.15 -1.89
CA GLU A 51 -2.70 8.66 -1.28
C GLU A 51 -2.98 7.77 -0.08
N LYS A 52 -3.88 8.19 0.83
CA LYS A 52 -4.27 7.37 1.97
C LYS A 52 -4.87 6.03 1.54
N LYS A 53 -5.78 6.05 0.57
CA LYS A 53 -6.40 4.84 0.03
C LYS A 53 -5.37 3.91 -0.61
N LEU A 54 -4.40 4.46 -1.33
CA LEU A 54 -3.30 3.69 -1.92
C LEU A 54 -2.43 3.02 -0.85
N LEU A 55 -2.15 3.71 0.26
CA LEU A 55 -1.43 3.13 1.39
C LEU A 55 -2.21 1.99 2.05
N GLU A 56 -3.53 2.16 2.24
CA GLU A 56 -4.41 1.10 2.76
C GLU A 56 -4.44 -0.12 1.84
N GLU A 57 -4.51 0.09 0.52
CA GLU A 57 -4.45 -0.98 -0.48
C GLU A 57 -3.10 -1.72 -0.45
N LYS A 58 -1.99 -0.99 -0.36
CA LYS A 58 -0.66 -1.59 -0.18
C LYS A 58 -0.59 -2.43 1.09
N ARG A 59 -1.14 -1.96 2.21
CA ARG A 59 -1.19 -2.71 3.49
C ARG A 59 -1.99 -4.00 3.30
N ALA A 60 -3.18 -3.91 2.73
CA ALA A 60 -4.05 -5.04 2.47
C ALA A 60 -3.39 -6.08 1.55
N HIS A 61 -2.70 -5.63 0.51
CA HIS A 61 -1.94 -6.50 -0.38
C HIS A 61 -0.83 -7.25 0.36
N VAL A 62 -0.04 -6.60 1.21
CA VAL A 62 0.98 -7.29 2.01
C VAL A 62 0.37 -8.35 2.92
N LEU A 63 -0.76 -8.04 3.58
CA LEU A 63 -1.46 -9.01 4.41
C LEU A 63 -2.00 -10.19 3.57
N LEU A 64 -2.52 -9.94 2.37
CA LEU A 64 -2.97 -10.99 1.48
C LEU A 64 -1.82 -11.94 1.13
N LEU A 65 -0.64 -11.41 0.79
CA LEU A 65 0.54 -12.22 0.51
C LEU A 65 0.97 -13.06 1.72
N THR A 66 0.90 -12.53 2.94
CA THR A 66 1.24 -13.31 4.15
C THR A 66 0.23 -14.43 4.41
N TYR A 67 -1.06 -14.20 4.17
CA TYR A 67 -2.07 -15.28 4.23
C TYR A 67 -1.84 -16.36 3.16
N GLU A 68 -1.51 -15.97 1.92
CA GLU A 68 -1.19 -16.92 0.85
C GLU A 68 0.00 -17.82 1.22
N VAL A 69 1.08 -17.22 1.74
CA VAL A 69 2.25 -17.98 2.22
C VAL A 69 1.86 -18.92 3.35
N ARG A 70 1.10 -18.44 4.33
CA ARG A 70 0.64 -19.26 5.45
C ARG A 70 -0.22 -20.44 4.97
N GLU A 71 -1.13 -20.23 4.03
CA GLU A 71 -1.96 -21.28 3.47
C GLU A 71 -1.11 -22.31 2.71
N ALA A 72 -0.15 -21.85 1.91
CA ALA A 72 0.73 -22.73 1.16
C ALA A 72 1.58 -23.63 2.07
N VAL A 73 2.09 -23.10 3.19
CA VAL A 73 2.81 -23.89 4.20
C VAL A 73 1.86 -24.83 4.94
N ALA A 74 0.64 -24.39 5.27
CA ALA A 74 -0.35 -25.24 5.94
C ALA A 74 -0.73 -26.47 5.13
N LYS A 75 -0.83 -26.34 3.80
CA LYS A 75 -1.07 -27.49 2.89
C LYS A 75 0.01 -28.58 3.03
N GLN A 76 1.24 -28.20 3.37
CA GLN A 76 2.38 -29.13 3.52
C GLN A 76 2.35 -29.93 4.83
N GLN A 77 1.39 -29.69 5.72
CA GLN A 77 1.31 -30.42 7.00
C GLN A 77 0.83 -31.87 6.85
N SER A 78 0.17 -32.18 5.74
CA SER A 78 -0.43 -33.49 5.47
C SER A 78 0.08 -34.12 4.18
N VAL A 79 0.13 -33.35 3.10
CA VAL A 79 0.53 -33.82 1.77
C VAL A 79 1.48 -32.81 1.14
N ILE A 80 2.49 -33.30 0.43
CA ILE A 80 3.42 -32.44 -0.31
C ILE A 80 2.69 -31.83 -1.52
N HIS A 81 2.51 -30.52 -1.48
CA HIS A 81 1.98 -29.70 -2.56
C HIS A 81 3.08 -28.76 -3.08
N ALA A 82 4.01 -29.31 -3.87
CA ALA A 82 5.14 -28.54 -4.42
C ALA A 82 4.69 -27.33 -5.25
N SER A 83 3.61 -27.49 -6.03
CA SER A 83 3.04 -26.39 -6.81
C SER A 83 2.55 -25.25 -5.93
N ALA A 84 2.03 -25.51 -4.72
CA ALA A 84 1.61 -24.44 -3.83
C ALA A 84 2.82 -23.58 -3.41
N ILE A 85 3.95 -24.22 -3.09
CA ILE A 85 5.20 -23.54 -2.68
C ILE A 85 5.94 -22.89 -3.86
N GLU A 86 5.78 -23.43 -5.07
CA GLU A 86 6.36 -22.85 -6.27
C GLU A 86 5.72 -21.49 -6.60
N HIS A 87 4.39 -21.39 -6.48
CA HIS A 87 3.62 -20.19 -6.82
C HIS A 87 3.52 -19.15 -5.70
N THR A 88 3.95 -19.47 -4.48
CA THR A 88 3.95 -18.47 -3.40
C THR A 88 4.87 -17.28 -3.72
N PRO A 89 4.49 -16.06 -3.29
CA PRO A 89 5.41 -14.93 -3.31
C PRO A 89 6.65 -15.24 -2.45
N ARG A 90 7.83 -14.83 -2.92
CA ARG A 90 9.09 -14.93 -2.14
C ARG A 90 9.31 -13.71 -1.25
N HIS A 91 8.68 -12.59 -1.57
CA HIS A 91 8.83 -11.32 -0.88
C HIS A 91 7.56 -10.48 -1.04
N HIS A 92 7.39 -9.51 -0.15
CA HIS A 92 6.24 -8.59 -0.16
C HIS A 92 6.33 -7.46 -1.20
N ASN A 93 7.42 -7.36 -1.98
CA ASN A 93 7.61 -6.36 -3.05
C ASN A 93 7.58 -4.88 -2.63
N LEU A 94 7.70 -4.56 -1.34
CA LEU A 94 7.80 -3.17 -0.88
C LEU A 94 9.24 -2.82 -0.54
N SER A 95 9.67 -1.63 -0.95
CA SER A 95 10.92 -1.04 -0.45
C SER A 95 10.82 -0.69 1.04
N SER A 96 11.96 -0.52 1.72
CA SER A 96 11.97 -0.14 3.15
C SER A 96 11.23 1.19 3.40
N SER A 97 11.33 2.15 2.48
CA SER A 97 10.59 3.42 2.55
C SER A 97 9.09 3.21 2.42
N GLU A 98 8.65 2.39 1.47
CA GLU A 98 7.22 2.06 1.31
C GLU A 98 6.67 1.27 2.50
N LEU A 99 7.44 0.32 3.04
CA LEU A 99 7.02 -0.43 4.22
C LEU A 99 6.83 0.50 5.42
N SER A 100 7.73 1.46 5.61
CA SER A 100 7.62 2.45 6.70
C SER A 100 6.46 3.44 6.53
N ALA A 101 5.98 3.64 5.30
CA ALA A 101 4.81 4.46 5.02
C ALA A 101 3.48 3.72 5.25
N VAL A 102 3.50 2.38 5.16
CA VAL A 102 2.31 1.52 5.17
C VAL A 102 2.13 0.81 6.51
N CYS A 103 3.21 0.55 7.23
CA CYS A 103 3.24 -0.21 8.48
C CYS A 103 3.91 0.59 9.59
N SER A 104 3.45 0.40 10.83
CA SER A 104 4.17 0.86 12.01
C SER A 104 5.53 0.15 12.12
N ALA A 105 6.45 0.70 12.93
CA ALA A 105 7.75 0.07 13.16
C ALA A 105 7.62 -1.36 13.72
N GLU A 106 6.62 -1.60 14.57
CA GLU A 106 6.34 -2.91 15.18
C GLU A 106 5.82 -3.90 14.14
N GLU A 107 4.88 -3.48 13.30
CA GLU A 107 4.35 -4.28 12.19
C GLU A 107 5.45 -4.63 11.19
N ALA A 108 6.32 -3.68 10.85
CA ALA A 108 7.44 -3.90 9.95
C ALA A 108 8.43 -4.95 10.52
N ILE A 109 8.68 -4.94 11.83
CA ILE A 109 9.49 -5.97 12.50
C ILE A 109 8.82 -7.35 12.41
N ILE A 110 7.50 -7.42 12.63
CA ILE A 110 6.76 -8.68 12.54
C ILE A 110 6.78 -9.23 11.11
N LEU A 111 6.53 -8.38 10.11
CA LEU A 111 6.62 -8.75 8.70
C LEU A 111 8.03 -9.23 8.35
N HIS A 112 9.07 -8.54 8.81
CA HIS A 112 10.44 -8.98 8.59
C HIS A 112 10.69 -10.38 9.17
N LYS A 113 10.26 -10.65 10.41
CA LYS A 113 10.35 -11.99 11.02
C LYS A 113 9.59 -13.05 10.22
N PHE A 114 8.38 -12.70 9.78
CA PHE A 114 7.53 -13.58 8.95
C PHE A 114 8.26 -14.00 7.68
N TRP A 115 8.76 -13.05 6.91
CA TRP A 115 9.42 -13.32 5.63
C TRP A 115 10.77 -14.02 5.81
N THR A 116 11.54 -13.68 6.83
CA THR A 116 12.81 -14.37 7.15
C THR A 116 12.57 -15.83 7.49
N ALA A 117 11.61 -16.12 8.39
CA ALA A 117 11.28 -17.50 8.73
C ALA A 117 10.76 -18.30 7.53
N TYR A 118 10.01 -17.65 6.64
CA TYR A 118 9.58 -18.30 5.39
C TYR A 118 10.76 -18.60 4.47
N GLN A 119 11.69 -17.66 4.30
CA GLN A 119 12.88 -17.89 3.49
C GLN A 119 13.75 -19.01 4.05
N ASP A 120 13.97 -19.04 5.36
CA ASP A 120 14.72 -20.12 6.01
C ASP A 120 14.06 -21.48 5.80
N TYR A 121 12.73 -21.55 5.88
CA TYR A 121 11.96 -22.75 5.58
C TYR A 121 12.13 -23.22 4.13
N LEU A 122 12.09 -22.28 3.17
CA LEU A 122 12.33 -22.59 1.76
C LEU A 122 13.75 -23.11 1.51
N GLN A 123 14.77 -22.45 2.07
CA GLN A 123 16.17 -22.85 1.91
C GLN A 123 16.44 -24.22 2.54
N THR A 124 15.83 -24.49 3.70
CA THR A 124 16.05 -25.73 4.45
C THR A 124 15.37 -26.93 3.78
N HIS A 125 14.14 -26.76 3.30
CA HIS A 125 13.30 -27.88 2.88
C HIS A 125 13.03 -27.93 1.38
N TRP A 126 12.82 -26.77 0.75
CA TRP A 126 12.24 -26.71 -0.59
C TRP A 126 13.23 -26.40 -1.70
N LEU A 127 14.38 -25.81 -1.40
CA LEU A 127 15.34 -25.44 -2.43
C LEU A 127 16.44 -26.48 -2.56
N THR A 128 16.74 -26.84 -3.81
CA THR A 128 17.93 -27.62 -4.13
C THR A 128 19.17 -26.74 -4.08
N LYS A 129 20.36 -27.35 -4.18
CA LYS A 129 21.64 -26.63 -4.30
C LYS A 129 21.67 -25.67 -5.49
N ASP A 130 20.87 -25.92 -6.52
CA ASP A 130 20.74 -25.08 -7.71
C ASP A 130 19.63 -24.02 -7.59
N GLY A 131 19.02 -23.88 -6.41
CA GLY A 131 17.93 -22.93 -6.16
C GLY A 131 16.58 -23.32 -6.81
N LYS A 132 16.41 -24.57 -7.23
CA LYS A 132 15.14 -25.06 -7.80
C LYS A 132 14.23 -25.64 -6.71
N ILE A 133 12.92 -25.60 -6.94
CA ILE A 133 11.95 -26.20 -6.03
C ILE A 133 12.05 -27.73 -6.11
N LYS A 134 12.25 -28.33 -4.94
CA LYS A 134 12.33 -29.76 -4.71
C LYS A 134 10.93 -30.37 -4.71
N THR A 135 10.77 -31.47 -5.44
CA THR A 135 9.49 -32.15 -5.61
C THR A 135 9.45 -33.55 -4.99
N VAL A 136 10.62 -34.12 -4.65
CA VAL A 136 10.73 -35.50 -4.14
C VAL A 136 11.40 -35.47 -2.77
N PHE A 137 10.70 -35.95 -1.74
CA PHE A 137 11.16 -35.99 -0.35
C PHE A 137 11.31 -37.45 0.10
N ARG A 138 12.38 -37.75 0.86
CA ARG A 138 12.68 -39.12 1.30
C ARG A 138 12.04 -39.46 2.64
N GLY A 139 11.65 -40.73 2.78
CA GLY A 139 11.15 -41.33 4.02
C GLY A 139 9.64 -41.22 4.22
N LYS A 140 9.18 -41.43 5.45
CA LYS A 140 7.76 -41.53 5.79
C LYS A 140 7.29 -40.33 6.62
N PRO A 141 6.06 -39.85 6.41
CA PRO A 141 5.56 -38.67 7.10
C PRO A 141 5.40 -38.86 8.63
N GLU A 142 5.30 -40.09 9.13
CA GLU A 142 5.22 -40.40 10.56
C GLU A 142 6.58 -40.38 11.26
N GLU A 143 7.67 -40.54 10.52
CA GLU A 143 9.03 -40.66 11.05
C GLU A 143 9.73 -39.28 10.98
N VAL A 144 9.76 -38.53 12.09
CA VAL A 144 10.28 -37.14 12.16
C VAL A 144 11.74 -37.02 11.73
N GLU A 145 12.54 -38.08 11.91
CA GLU A 145 13.95 -38.11 11.50
C GLU A 145 14.14 -38.19 9.99
N THR A 146 13.09 -38.56 9.25
CA THR A 146 13.12 -38.55 7.79
C THR A 146 12.90 -37.15 7.25
N GLU A 147 13.39 -36.92 6.04
CA GLU A 147 13.25 -35.63 5.38
C GLU A 147 11.77 -35.21 5.23
N LEU A 148 10.88 -36.13 4.87
CA LEU A 148 9.45 -35.86 4.75
C LEU A 148 8.80 -35.58 6.11
N GLY A 149 9.09 -36.39 7.13
CA GLY A 149 8.58 -36.18 8.48
C GLY A 149 9.05 -34.86 9.08
N PHE A 150 10.32 -34.50 8.88
CA PHE A 150 10.89 -33.22 9.32
C PHE A 150 10.20 -32.04 8.63
N LEU A 151 9.94 -32.11 7.32
CA LEU A 151 9.19 -31.06 6.60
C LEU A 151 7.78 -30.88 7.16
N HIS A 152 7.03 -31.96 7.37
CA HIS A 152 5.68 -31.89 7.94
C HIS A 152 5.70 -31.27 9.35
N HIS A 153 6.67 -31.67 10.18
CA HIS A 153 6.85 -31.13 11.53
C HIS A 153 7.17 -29.62 11.48
N SER A 154 8.18 -29.21 10.70
CA SER A 154 8.55 -27.81 10.52
C SER A 154 7.38 -26.97 9.98
N SER A 155 6.58 -27.52 9.06
CA SER A 155 5.40 -26.84 8.51
C SER A 155 4.32 -26.60 9.57
N LYS A 156 4.15 -27.52 10.52
CA LYS A 156 3.23 -27.33 11.66
C LYS A 156 3.71 -26.23 12.60
N MET A 157 4.99 -26.25 12.95
CA MET A 157 5.58 -25.24 13.83
C MET A 157 5.55 -23.85 13.19
N LEU A 158 5.91 -23.75 11.91
CA LEU A 158 5.93 -22.49 11.19
C LEU A 158 4.53 -21.89 11.04
N VAL A 159 3.51 -22.69 10.78
CA VAL A 159 2.12 -22.19 10.71
C VAL A 159 1.64 -21.66 12.05
N GLN A 160 1.95 -22.33 13.17
CA GLN A 160 1.61 -21.80 14.50
C GLN A 160 2.28 -20.44 14.75
N GLN A 161 3.53 -20.29 14.30
CA GLN A 161 4.25 -19.02 14.42
C GLN A 161 3.66 -17.93 13.49
N PHE A 162 3.29 -18.29 12.26
CA PHE A 162 2.58 -17.41 11.35
C PHE A 162 1.24 -16.95 11.93
N ASP A 163 0.46 -17.85 12.54
CA ASP A 163 -0.82 -17.52 13.16
C ASP A 163 -0.64 -16.52 14.32
N GLN A 164 0.43 -16.65 15.11
CA GLN A 164 0.78 -15.67 16.15
C GLN A 164 1.12 -14.31 15.57
N TRP A 165 1.98 -14.25 14.53
CA TRP A 165 2.35 -12.99 13.88
C TRP A 165 1.18 -12.32 13.17
N LEU A 166 0.34 -13.08 12.47
CA LEU A 166 -0.87 -12.56 11.82
C LEU A 166 -1.87 -12.02 12.86
N THR A 167 -2.02 -12.69 14.01
CA THR A 167 -2.83 -12.18 15.11
C THR A 167 -2.29 -10.85 15.65
N GLN A 168 -0.97 -10.74 15.79
CA GLN A 168 -0.34 -9.48 16.19
C GLN A 168 -0.57 -8.39 15.15
N LEU A 169 -0.36 -8.66 13.86
CA LEU A 169 -0.59 -7.69 12.79
C LEU A 169 -2.04 -7.19 12.76
N ASN A 170 -3.02 -8.08 12.92
CA ASN A 170 -4.43 -7.70 12.98
C ASN A 170 -4.80 -6.92 14.25
N SER A 171 -4.04 -7.05 15.34
CA SER A 171 -4.30 -6.29 16.57
C SER A 171 -3.92 -4.81 16.48
N PHE A 172 -3.12 -4.45 15.46
CA PHE A 172 -2.71 -3.07 15.17
C PHE A 172 -3.60 -2.39 14.12
N SER A 173 -4.61 -3.08 13.57
CA SER A 173 -5.61 -2.49 12.64
C SER A 173 -6.80 -1.94 13.40
#